data_AF-A0AA38IYU9-F1
#
_entry.id   AF-A0AA38IYU9-F1
#
_cell.length_a   1.000
_cell.length_b   1.000
_cell.length_c   1.000
_cell.angle_alpha   90.00
_cell.angle_beta   90.00
_cell.angle_gamma   90.00
#
_symmetry.space_group_name_H-M   'P 1'
#
loop_
_entity.id
_entity.type
_entity.pdbx_description
1 polymer ?
#
loop_
_entity_poly.entity_id
_entity_poly.type
_entity_poly.pdbx_seq_one_letter_code
_entity_poly.pdbx_strand_id
1 'polypeptide(L)'
;MAVPSDAPNTIHLIRDFWPDLQFHKDDILRGNPDFIKLFYVYLINDFNEKIAFLINEDLGGDDFDNLNYDDEVKLYCKVANVFKRMQQHSLSLVDFYASAGKKMYHLVKFSIHFVIYVNNCADEVSVIINDHLKSLADFENNKMEEQQLLQTYAEIVESLAHTSDLSESLLQKLDQVKENYQKVLEHKANDERVSAQNILEMKELQSEVDYLEYELKLLEEKENELQEAVISENELEHLKETEKCLEIELQELNRDFCATWDNVTDSENVKRHEDFAKCLANLDLEALNVHNLQEIRQDDNQMANIVKTNQDELNSLNNTASDKKAKLDVLKQTLEKAQAFLTELKTKVAADEQEEKECIFQETQKCAANFEENQRIETLKIHLQEDISNLENDERRLNTAVAQEYRRILMLDKKTTTKFHKMLLDLTNRHV
;
A
#
# COMPACT_ATOMS: atom_id res chain seq x y z
N MET A 1 -42.92 63.86 91.85
CA MET A 1 -42.65 64.23 90.44
C MET A 1 -43.36 63.22 89.54
N ALA A 2 -44.05 63.67 88.49
CA ALA A 2 -44.75 62.76 87.57
C ALA A 2 -43.73 61.95 86.74
N VAL A 3 -43.92 60.64 86.64
CA VAL A 3 -43.07 59.74 85.84
C VAL A 3 -43.35 60.00 84.35
N PRO A 4 -42.32 60.15 83.49
CA PRO A 4 -42.51 60.22 82.05
C PRO A 4 -43.24 58.97 81.54
N SER A 5 -44.27 59.14 80.71
CA SER A 5 -45.12 58.04 80.24
C SER A 5 -44.37 56.99 79.41
N ASP A 6 -43.21 57.35 78.87
CA ASP A 6 -42.34 56.55 78.01
C ASP A 6 -41.16 55.88 78.77
N ALA A 7 -41.05 56.09 80.09
CA ALA A 7 -39.97 55.52 80.89
C ALA A 7 -39.92 53.97 80.86
N PRO A 8 -41.04 53.22 80.87
CA PRO A 8 -41.00 51.76 80.76
C PRO A 8 -40.37 51.27 79.46
N ASN A 9 -40.62 51.95 78.33
CA ASN A 9 -40.06 51.58 77.03
C ASN A 9 -38.55 51.83 76.98
N THR A 10 -38.12 53.00 77.47
CA THR A 10 -36.69 53.34 77.58
C THR A 10 -35.93 52.32 78.44
N ILE A 11 -36.52 51.90 79.57
CA ILE A 11 -35.93 50.87 80.45
C ILE A 11 -35.81 49.51 79.75
N HIS A 12 -36.83 49.12 78.99
CA HIS A 12 -36.80 47.87 78.25
C HIS A 12 -35.68 47.88 77.19
N LEU A 13 -35.56 48.97 76.43
CA LEU A 13 -34.51 49.12 75.41
C LEU A 13 -33.11 49.06 76.01
N ILE A 14 -32.87 49.66 77.18
CA ILE A 14 -31.56 49.55 77.87
C ILE A 14 -31.24 48.09 78.19
N ARG A 15 -32.22 47.33 78.67
CA ARG A 15 -32.04 45.91 79.01
C ARG A 15 -31.84 45.04 77.79
N ASP A 16 -32.43 45.41 76.66
CA ASP A 16 -32.27 44.65 75.41
C ASP A 16 -30.90 44.91 74.78
N PHE A 17 -30.41 46.16 74.81
CA PHE A 17 -29.08 46.50 74.29
C PHE A 17 -27.95 46.03 75.21
N TRP A 18 -28.13 46.14 76.52
CA TRP A 18 -27.11 45.78 77.51
C TRP A 18 -27.74 44.94 78.63
N PRO A 19 -27.96 43.63 78.38
CA PRO A 19 -28.62 42.75 79.34
C PRO A 19 -27.84 42.60 80.65
N ASP A 20 -26.52 42.78 80.60
CA ASP A 20 -25.64 42.72 81.78
C ASP A 20 -25.65 44.01 82.62
N LEU A 21 -26.26 45.09 82.13
CA LEU A 21 -26.36 46.34 82.87
C LEU A 21 -27.42 46.24 83.97
N GLN A 22 -26.97 46.07 85.21
CA GLN A 22 -27.85 45.99 86.38
C GLN A 22 -28.30 47.37 86.85
N PHE A 23 -29.61 47.63 86.86
CA PHE A 23 -30.18 48.88 87.36
C PHE A 23 -31.64 48.76 87.80
N HIS A 24 -32.06 49.65 88.69
CA HIS A 24 -33.46 49.84 89.08
C HIS A 24 -34.10 51.00 88.31
N LYS A 25 -35.43 50.94 88.14
CA LYS A 25 -36.22 51.99 87.48
C LYS A 25 -35.97 53.38 88.10
N ASP A 26 -35.80 53.44 89.41
CA ASP A 26 -35.57 54.69 90.14
C ASP A 26 -34.18 55.30 89.86
N ASP A 27 -33.19 54.50 89.44
CA ASP A 27 -31.84 54.99 89.11
C ASP A 27 -31.87 55.92 87.90
N ILE A 28 -32.67 55.59 86.88
CA ILE A 28 -32.86 56.43 85.69
C ILE A 28 -33.71 57.65 86.01
N LEU A 29 -34.81 57.47 86.75
CA LEU A 29 -35.77 58.55 87.01
C LEU A 29 -35.25 59.61 87.98
N ARG A 30 -34.42 59.19 88.95
CA ARG A 30 -33.79 60.09 89.92
C ARG A 30 -32.40 60.54 89.48
N GLY A 31 -31.81 59.86 88.48
CA GLY A 31 -30.50 60.19 87.95
C GLY A 31 -29.36 59.81 88.90
N ASN A 32 -29.35 58.55 89.33
CA ASN A 32 -28.32 57.97 90.19
C ASN A 32 -26.94 58.01 89.49
N PRO A 33 -25.94 58.73 90.05
CA PRO A 33 -24.61 58.87 89.43
C PRO A 33 -23.91 57.55 89.12
N ASP A 34 -24.06 56.52 89.97
CA ASP A 34 -23.38 55.23 89.78
C ASP A 34 -23.92 54.49 88.55
N PHE A 35 -25.24 54.52 88.38
CA PHE A 35 -25.88 53.99 87.18
C PHE A 35 -25.48 54.77 85.93
N ILE A 36 -25.45 56.10 86.02
CA ILE A 36 -25.12 56.98 84.88
C ILE A 36 -23.72 56.68 84.34
N LYS A 37 -22.73 56.55 85.25
CA LYS A 37 -21.36 56.18 84.90
C LYS A 37 -21.33 54.84 84.19
N LEU A 38 -21.98 53.82 84.77
CA LEU A 38 -22.00 52.48 84.20
C LEU A 38 -22.68 52.46 82.83
N PHE A 39 -23.84 53.11 82.69
CA PHE A 39 -24.55 53.27 81.42
C PHE A 39 -23.66 53.88 80.33
N TYR A 40 -22.92 54.94 80.66
CA TYR A 40 -22.06 55.61 79.68
C TYR A 40 -20.83 54.80 79.29
N VAL A 41 -20.29 53.95 80.18
CA VAL A 41 -19.23 52.99 79.81
C VAL A 41 -19.75 52.03 78.74
N TYR A 42 -20.92 51.43 78.98
CA TYR A 42 -21.53 50.50 78.02
C TYR A 42 -21.87 51.19 76.69
N LEU A 43 -22.42 52.41 76.76
CA LEU A 43 -22.75 53.19 75.57
C LEU A 43 -21.52 53.49 74.70
N ILE A 44 -20.41 53.95 75.30
CA ILE A 44 -19.21 54.31 74.53
C ILE A 44 -18.58 53.08 73.89
N ASN A 45 -18.47 51.97 74.63
CA ASN A 45 -17.87 50.75 74.09
C ASN A 45 -18.68 50.25 72.88
N ASP A 46 -20.00 50.18 73.02
CA ASP A 46 -20.91 49.75 71.96
C ASP A 46 -20.87 50.70 70.75
N PHE A 47 -20.83 52.02 70.99
CA PHE A 47 -20.71 53.01 69.92
C PHE A 47 -19.38 52.88 69.16
N ASN A 48 -18.25 52.74 69.86
CA ASN A 48 -16.94 52.65 69.23
C ASN A 48 -16.80 51.37 68.40
N GLU A 49 -17.28 50.23 68.91
CA GLU A 49 -17.27 48.97 68.16
C GLU A 49 -18.05 49.08 66.84
N LYS A 50 -19.26 49.66 66.90
CA LYS A 50 -20.13 49.78 65.72
C LYS A 50 -19.64 50.80 64.71
N ILE A 51 -19.09 51.93 65.17
CA ILE A 51 -18.49 52.89 64.24
C ILE A 51 -17.24 52.30 63.61
N ALA A 52 -16.37 51.63 64.36
CA ALA A 52 -15.19 50.96 63.81
C ALA A 52 -15.57 49.96 62.70
N PHE A 53 -16.65 49.19 62.90
CA PHE A 53 -17.22 48.35 61.84
C PHE A 53 -17.66 49.15 60.61
N LEU A 54 -18.39 50.25 60.80
CA LEU A 54 -18.94 51.06 59.71
C LEU A 54 -17.87 51.79 58.87
N ILE A 55 -16.79 52.26 59.50
CA ILE A 55 -15.72 53.00 58.82
C ILE A 55 -14.53 52.13 58.42
N ASN A 56 -14.49 50.87 58.88
CA ASN A 56 -13.40 49.92 58.67
C ASN A 56 -12.03 50.47 59.11
N GLU A 57 -12.03 51.25 60.19
CA GLU A 57 -10.84 51.77 60.86
C GLU A 57 -10.93 51.41 62.34
N ASP A 58 -9.79 51.00 62.92
CA ASP A 58 -9.71 50.84 64.36
C ASP A 58 -9.77 52.22 64.99
N LEU A 59 -10.84 52.49 65.76
CA LEU A 59 -10.95 53.70 66.57
C LEU A 59 -10.03 53.58 67.80
N GLY A 60 -8.75 53.33 67.54
CA GLY A 60 -7.71 53.22 68.55
C GLY A 60 -7.61 54.53 69.34
N GLY A 61 -7.83 54.43 70.65
CA GLY A 61 -7.48 55.37 71.71
C GLY A 61 -7.54 56.85 71.35
N ASP A 62 -8.68 57.50 71.61
CA ASP A 62 -8.69 58.97 71.75
C ASP A 62 -7.53 59.40 72.68
N ASP A 63 -6.86 60.52 72.37
CA ASP A 63 -5.72 61.16 73.08
C ASP A 63 -5.83 61.26 74.62
N PHE A 64 -7.00 60.95 75.18
CA PHE A 64 -7.29 60.97 76.62
C PHE A 64 -6.67 59.83 77.42
N ASP A 65 -6.31 58.70 76.79
CA ASP A 65 -5.68 57.59 77.50
C ASP A 65 -4.20 57.89 77.87
N ASN A 66 -3.56 58.84 77.17
CA ASN A 66 -2.21 59.35 77.45
C ASN A 66 -2.16 60.49 78.49
N LEU A 67 -3.31 60.93 79.01
CA LEU A 67 -3.38 62.02 79.99
C LEU A 67 -3.51 61.45 81.41
N ASN A 68 -2.80 62.07 82.36
CA ASN A 68 -2.77 61.67 83.77
C ASN A 68 -4.04 62.09 84.55
N TYR A 69 -5.20 61.99 83.89
CA TYR A 69 -6.51 62.27 84.46
C TYR A 69 -7.08 61.05 85.18
N ASP A 70 -7.94 61.32 86.15
CA ASP A 70 -8.79 60.31 86.79
C ASP A 70 -9.72 59.64 85.76
N ASP A 71 -10.02 58.36 85.96
CA ASP A 71 -10.79 57.52 85.03
C ASP A 71 -12.20 58.08 84.81
N GLU A 72 -12.78 58.71 85.83
CA GLU A 72 -14.10 59.36 85.73
C GLU A 72 -14.07 60.61 84.83
N VAL A 73 -12.96 61.36 84.84
CA VAL A 73 -12.75 62.52 83.97
C VAL A 73 -12.51 62.06 82.53
N LYS A 74 -11.74 60.98 82.35
CA LYS A 74 -11.55 60.36 81.03
C LYS A 74 -12.87 59.89 80.43
N LEU A 75 -13.71 59.22 81.23
CA LEU A 75 -15.05 58.80 80.81
C LEU A 75 -15.90 60.00 80.42
N TYR A 76 -15.95 61.06 81.24
CA TYR A 76 -16.67 62.29 80.88
C TYR A 76 -16.19 62.88 79.54
N CYS A 77 -14.88 63.00 79.32
CA CYS A 77 -14.33 63.51 78.06
C CYS A 77 -14.75 62.65 76.85
N LYS A 78 -14.70 61.31 76.99
CA LYS A 78 -15.16 60.38 75.95
C LYS A 78 -16.67 60.56 75.66
N VAL A 79 -17.51 60.63 76.70
CA VAL A 79 -18.96 60.84 76.54
C VAL A 79 -19.24 62.19 75.89
N ALA A 80 -18.59 63.25 76.36
CA ALA A 80 -18.77 64.60 75.81
C ALA A 80 -18.36 64.68 74.33
N ASN A 81 -17.30 63.98 73.93
CA ASN A 81 -16.88 63.88 72.53
C ASN A 81 -17.95 63.18 71.67
N VAL A 82 -18.48 62.05 72.15
CA VAL A 82 -19.56 61.32 71.47
C VAL A 82 -20.81 62.17 71.34
N PHE A 83 -21.27 62.81 72.42
CA PHE A 83 -22.44 63.70 72.38
C PHE A 83 -22.24 64.91 71.47
N LYS A 84 -21.02 65.46 71.41
CA LYS A 84 -20.66 66.51 70.45
C LYS A 84 -20.78 66.01 69.00
N ARG A 85 -20.33 64.78 68.71
CA ARG A 85 -20.47 64.15 67.39
C ARG A 85 -21.94 63.88 67.03
N MET A 86 -22.76 63.54 68.02
CA MET A 86 -24.23 63.46 67.90
C MET A 86 -24.92 64.83 67.80
N GLN A 87 -24.15 65.94 67.71
CA GLN A 87 -24.63 67.32 67.66
C GLN A 87 -25.44 67.77 68.90
N GLN A 88 -25.24 67.12 70.05
CA GLN A 88 -25.85 67.48 71.31
C GLN A 88 -24.85 68.22 72.22
N HIS A 89 -25.02 69.54 72.35
CA HIS A 89 -24.05 70.42 73.04
C HIS A 89 -24.28 70.60 74.56
N SER A 90 -25.15 69.82 75.20
CA SER A 90 -25.70 70.16 76.53
C SER A 90 -25.21 69.31 77.72
N LEU A 91 -24.19 68.45 77.53
CA LEU A 91 -23.62 67.64 78.61
C LEU A 91 -22.57 68.44 79.42
N SER A 92 -22.95 68.84 80.63
CA SER A 92 -22.06 69.48 81.59
C SER A 92 -21.55 68.46 82.62
N LEU A 93 -20.44 68.78 83.29
CA LEU A 93 -19.90 67.94 84.36
C LEU A 93 -20.92 67.71 85.49
N VAL A 94 -21.80 68.69 85.74
CA VAL A 94 -22.88 68.59 86.74
C VAL A 94 -23.90 67.51 86.37
N ASP A 95 -24.14 67.29 85.07
CA ASP A 95 -25.04 66.22 84.62
C ASP A 95 -24.48 64.82 84.86
N PHE A 96 -23.16 64.72 85.05
CA PHE A 96 -22.44 63.48 85.30
C PHE A 96 -22.38 63.13 86.79
N TYR A 97 -22.21 64.13 87.66
CA TYR A 97 -22.00 63.92 89.12
C TYR A 97 -23.21 64.26 90.00
N ALA A 98 -24.12 65.13 89.55
CA ALA A 98 -25.25 65.61 90.33
C ALA A 98 -26.48 65.83 89.42
N SER A 99 -26.84 64.78 88.69
CA SER A 99 -27.78 64.89 87.59
C SER A 99 -29.19 65.28 88.05
N ALA A 100 -29.81 66.22 87.34
CA ALA A 100 -31.24 66.46 87.49
C ALA A 100 -31.98 65.31 86.77
N GLY A 101 -32.73 64.48 87.50
CA GLY A 101 -33.36 63.26 86.96
C GLY A 101 -34.14 63.46 85.65
N LYS A 102 -34.80 64.61 85.46
CA LYS A 102 -35.46 64.93 84.18
C LYS A 102 -34.46 65.09 83.02
N LYS A 103 -33.38 65.84 83.22
CA LYS A 103 -32.37 66.08 82.18
C LYS A 103 -31.61 64.79 81.86
N MET A 104 -31.26 64.01 82.89
CA MET A 104 -30.60 62.72 82.71
C MET A 104 -31.45 61.74 81.91
N TYR A 105 -32.74 61.63 82.24
CA TYR A 105 -33.66 60.78 81.49
C TYR A 105 -33.69 61.12 79.99
N HIS A 106 -33.65 62.41 79.63
CA HIS A 106 -33.60 62.82 78.23
C HIS A 106 -32.28 62.45 77.55
N LEU A 107 -31.15 62.56 78.27
CA LEU A 107 -29.84 62.16 77.75
C LEU A 107 -29.76 60.65 77.50
N VAL A 108 -30.20 59.84 78.47
CA VAL A 108 -30.29 58.37 78.33
C VAL A 108 -31.17 57.99 77.14
N LYS A 109 -32.36 58.57 77.06
CA LYS A 109 -33.29 58.31 75.95
C LYS A 109 -32.68 58.67 74.61
N PHE A 110 -32.03 59.83 74.50
CA PHE A 110 -31.35 60.24 73.27
C PHE A 110 -30.23 59.28 72.88
N SER A 111 -29.40 58.85 73.83
CA SER A 111 -28.35 57.86 73.60
C SER A 111 -28.90 56.54 73.02
N ILE A 112 -30.03 56.05 73.55
CA ILE A 112 -30.66 54.82 73.07
C ILE A 112 -31.18 54.99 71.64
N HIS A 113 -31.84 56.11 71.33
CA HIS A 113 -32.28 56.39 69.96
C HIS A 113 -31.12 56.45 68.97
N PHE A 114 -29.99 56.99 69.40
CA PHE A 114 -28.79 57.03 68.58
C PHE A 114 -28.17 55.65 68.38
N VAL A 115 -28.13 54.78 69.40
CA VAL A 115 -27.71 53.38 69.26
C VAL A 115 -28.59 52.62 68.27
N ILE A 116 -29.92 52.81 68.33
CA ILE A 116 -30.86 52.23 67.35
C ILE A 116 -30.49 52.67 65.93
N TYR A 117 -30.22 53.97 65.74
CA TYR A 117 -29.83 54.50 64.44
C TYR A 117 -28.53 53.85 63.91
N VAL A 118 -27.50 53.76 64.75
CA VAL A 118 -26.22 53.14 64.37
C VAL A 118 -26.39 51.66 64.04
N ASN A 119 -27.22 50.91 64.77
CA ASN A 119 -27.51 49.51 64.47
C ASN A 119 -28.15 49.34 63.09
N ASN A 120 -29.15 50.16 62.78
CA ASN A 120 -29.81 50.10 61.47
C ASN A 120 -28.82 50.39 60.34
N CYS A 121 -27.92 51.37 60.52
CA CYS A 121 -26.87 51.63 59.54
C CYS A 121 -25.88 50.46 59.40
N ALA A 122 -25.51 49.80 60.50
CA ALA A 122 -24.62 48.64 60.48
C ALA A 122 -25.28 47.45 59.75
N ASP A 123 -26.57 47.21 59.97
CA ASP A 123 -27.32 46.16 59.27
C ASP A 123 -27.41 46.44 57.76
N GLU A 124 -27.74 47.67 57.36
CA GLU A 124 -27.78 48.06 55.94
C GLU A 124 -26.42 47.88 55.25
N VAL A 125 -25.34 48.32 55.90
CA VAL A 125 -23.98 48.16 55.38
C VAL A 125 -23.56 46.69 55.31
N SER A 126 -23.93 45.88 56.31
CA SER A 126 -23.67 44.44 56.32
C SER A 126 -24.36 43.73 55.14
N VAL A 127 -25.60 44.08 54.82
CA VAL A 127 -26.32 43.56 53.65
C VAL A 127 -25.58 43.92 52.36
N ILE A 128 -25.18 45.18 52.19
CA ILE A 128 -24.44 45.64 51.00
C ILE A 128 -23.10 44.91 50.86
N ILE A 129 -22.35 44.74 51.95
CA ILE A 129 -21.07 44.02 51.94
C ILE A 129 -21.28 42.57 51.54
N ASN A 130 -22.28 41.89 52.12
CA ASN A 130 -22.57 40.49 51.79
C ASN A 130 -22.97 40.31 50.33
N ASP A 131 -23.78 41.22 49.77
CA ASP A 131 -24.13 41.21 48.35
C ASP A 131 -22.91 41.43 47.46
N HIS A 132 -22.00 42.33 47.86
CA HIS A 132 -20.76 42.57 47.11
C HIS A 132 -19.80 41.37 47.16
N LEU A 133 -19.62 40.75 48.33
CA LEU A 133 -18.81 39.54 48.48
C LEU A 133 -19.37 38.37 47.66
N LYS A 134 -20.70 38.22 47.63
CA LYS A 134 -21.36 37.22 46.79
C LYS A 134 -21.12 37.50 45.31
N SER A 135 -21.26 38.75 44.87
CA SER A 135 -20.98 39.15 43.49
C SER A 135 -19.51 38.92 43.10
N LEU A 136 -18.57 39.13 44.02
CA LEU A 136 -17.15 38.89 43.80
C LEU A 136 -16.86 37.38 43.63
N ALA A 137 -17.44 36.54 44.50
CA ALA A 137 -17.32 35.10 44.42
C ALA A 137 -17.91 34.55 43.11
N ASP A 138 -19.07 35.06 42.68
CA ASP A 138 -19.69 34.70 41.40
C ASP A 138 -18.79 35.12 40.21
N PHE A 139 -18.16 36.29 40.29
CA PHE A 139 -17.20 36.75 39.27
C PHE A 139 -15.97 35.85 39.19
N GLU A 140 -15.37 35.47 40.32
CA GLU A 140 -14.21 34.56 40.35
C GLU A 140 -14.55 33.17 39.80
N ASN A 141 -15.72 32.62 40.15
CA ASN A 141 -16.20 31.35 39.60
C ASN A 141 -16.37 31.43 38.08
N ASN A 142 -17.01 32.48 37.57
CA ASN A 142 -17.17 32.68 36.12
C ASN A 142 -15.82 32.81 35.41
N LYS A 143 -14.84 33.50 36.01
CA LYS A 143 -13.49 33.62 35.48
C LYS A 143 -12.78 32.26 35.40
N MET A 144 -12.97 31.38 36.39
CA MET A 144 -12.43 30.02 36.33
C MET A 144 -13.12 29.16 35.25
N GLU A 145 -14.45 29.26 35.12
CA GLU A 145 -15.19 28.57 34.04
C GLU A 145 -14.70 29.03 32.65
N GLU A 146 -14.46 30.33 32.46
CA GLU A 146 -13.92 30.89 31.22
C GLU A 146 -12.52 30.35 30.90
N GLN A 147 -11.62 30.28 31.89
CA GLN A 147 -10.29 29.71 31.71
C GLN A 147 -10.33 28.22 31.34
N GLN A 148 -11.21 27.43 31.95
CA GLN A 148 -11.39 26.01 31.61
C GLN A 148 -11.93 25.84 30.18
N LEU A 149 -12.85 26.70 29.76
CA LEU A 149 -13.37 26.70 28.38
C LEU A 149 -12.28 27.04 27.36
N LEU A 150 -11.45 28.06 27.63
CA LEU A 150 -10.34 28.43 26.75
C LEU A 150 -9.31 27.30 26.63
N GLN A 151 -9.00 26.62 27.73
CA GLN A 151 -8.10 25.47 27.71
C GLN A 151 -8.68 24.31 26.89
N THR A 152 -9.95 23.98 27.11
CA THR A 152 -10.65 22.93 26.34
C THR A 152 -10.67 23.28 24.84
N TYR A 153 -10.89 24.55 24.50
CA TYR A 153 -10.88 25.01 23.10
C TYR A 153 -9.49 24.84 22.47
N ALA A 154 -8.42 25.19 23.19
CA ALA A 154 -7.05 25.01 22.70
C ALA A 154 -6.73 23.53 22.42
N GLU A 155 -7.08 22.62 23.34
CA GLU A 155 -6.91 21.18 23.17
C GLU A 155 -7.67 20.63 21.95
N ILE A 156 -8.90 21.14 21.71
CA ILE A 156 -9.70 20.76 20.54
C ILE A 156 -9.07 21.28 19.23
N VAL A 157 -8.56 22.51 19.22
CA VAL A 157 -7.89 23.09 18.04
C VAL A 157 -6.62 22.32 17.69
N GLU A 158 -5.82 21.93 18.70
CA GLU A 158 -4.65 21.06 18.49
C GLU A 158 -5.04 19.69 17.93
N SER A 159 -6.11 19.07 18.46
CA SER A 159 -6.62 17.80 17.93
C SER A 159 -7.11 17.93 16.48
N LEU A 160 -7.76 19.05 16.13
CA LEU A 160 -8.22 19.33 14.77
C LEU A 160 -7.05 19.51 13.80
N ALA A 161 -6.02 20.26 14.20
CA ALA A 161 -4.80 20.42 13.40
C ALA A 161 -4.12 19.07 13.14
N HIS A 162 -3.96 18.25 14.18
CA HIS A 162 -3.35 16.92 14.04
C HIS A 162 -4.15 15.99 13.10
N THR A 163 -5.48 16.08 13.15
CA THR A 163 -6.36 15.30 12.26
C THR A 163 -6.28 15.80 10.80
N SER A 164 -6.11 17.11 10.60
CA SER A 164 -5.89 17.70 9.27
C SER A 164 -4.58 17.23 8.65
N ASP A 165 -3.48 17.25 9.41
CA ASP A 165 -2.17 16.77 8.96
C ASP A 165 -2.22 15.26 8.60
N LEU A 166 -2.95 14.47 9.40
CA LEU A 166 -3.16 13.05 9.13
C LEU A 166 -3.98 12.83 7.84
N SER A 167 -5.02 13.64 7.61
CA SER A 167 -5.84 13.60 6.40
C SER A 167 -5.01 13.91 5.15
N GLU A 168 -4.13 14.90 5.22
CA GLU A 168 -3.25 15.28 4.12
C GLU A 168 -2.22 14.17 3.81
N SER A 169 -1.67 13.54 4.84
CA SER A 169 -0.78 12.37 4.69
C SER A 169 -1.48 11.17 4.05
N LEU A 170 -2.74 10.90 4.42
CA LEU A 170 -3.54 9.82 3.83
C LEU A 170 -3.88 10.10 2.36
N LEU A 171 -4.18 11.36 2.00
CA LEU A 171 -4.39 11.77 0.60
C LEU A 171 -3.13 11.55 -0.25
N GLN A 172 -1.96 11.95 0.24
CA GLN A 172 -0.70 11.69 -0.46
C GLN A 172 -0.42 10.20 -0.66
N LYS A 173 -0.67 9.38 0.37
CA LYS A 173 -0.55 7.92 0.25
C LYS A 173 -1.55 7.35 -0.76
N LEU A 174 -2.80 7.82 -0.76
CA LEU A 174 -3.82 7.40 -1.71
C LEU A 174 -3.42 7.71 -3.16
N ASP A 175 -2.93 8.92 -3.41
CA ASP A 175 -2.48 9.32 -4.76
C ASP A 175 -1.28 8.50 -5.21
N GLN A 176 -0.33 8.20 -4.32
CA GLN A 176 0.81 7.36 -4.64
C GLN A 176 0.41 5.90 -4.92
N VAL A 177 -0.57 5.37 -4.18
CA VAL A 177 -1.13 4.04 -4.45
C VAL A 177 -1.87 4.01 -5.79
N LYS A 178 -2.63 5.06 -6.13
CA LYS A 178 -3.29 5.17 -7.45
C LYS A 178 -2.29 5.21 -8.58
N GLU A 179 -1.21 5.97 -8.45
CA GLU A 179 -0.14 6.03 -9.46
C GLU A 179 0.52 4.66 -9.65
N ASN A 180 0.81 3.95 -8.55
CA ASN A 180 1.37 2.61 -8.59
C ASN A 180 0.41 1.60 -9.25
N TYR A 181 -0.89 1.69 -8.95
CA TYR A 181 -1.91 0.84 -9.59
C TYR A 181 -1.99 1.09 -11.09
N GLN A 182 -1.91 2.35 -11.53
CA GLN A 182 -1.89 2.70 -12.94
C GLN A 182 -0.68 2.09 -13.67
N LYS A 183 0.51 2.14 -13.06
CA LYS A 183 1.73 1.52 -13.62
C LYS A 183 1.58 0.01 -13.77
N VAL A 184 0.93 -0.67 -12.81
CA VAL A 184 0.65 -2.11 -12.90
C VAL A 184 -0.30 -2.42 -14.05
N LEU A 185 -1.35 -1.61 -14.25
CA LEU A 185 -2.25 -1.78 -15.40
C LEU A 185 -1.54 -1.59 -16.73
N GLU A 186 -0.65 -0.60 -16.84
CA GLU A 186 0.17 -0.37 -18.03
C GLU A 186 1.13 -1.54 -18.29
N HIS A 187 1.76 -2.08 -17.24
CA HIS A 187 2.62 -3.25 -17.35
C HIS A 187 1.85 -4.48 -17.83
N LYS A 188 0.67 -4.74 -17.25
CA LYS A 188 -0.21 -5.83 -17.65
C LYS A 188 -0.66 -5.70 -19.12
N ALA A 189 -1.04 -4.50 -19.54
CA ALA A 189 -1.44 -4.27 -20.93
C ALA A 189 -0.27 -4.50 -21.90
N ASN A 190 0.96 -4.14 -21.51
CA ASN A 190 2.15 -4.41 -22.31
C ASN A 190 2.48 -5.91 -22.36
N ASP A 191 2.35 -6.61 -21.24
CA ASP A 191 2.61 -8.05 -21.15
C ASP A 191 1.57 -8.86 -21.94
N GLU A 192 0.29 -8.47 -21.89
CA GLU A 192 -0.76 -9.04 -22.75
C GLU A 192 -0.45 -8.81 -24.25
N ARG A 193 0.10 -7.64 -24.60
CA ARG A 193 0.51 -7.34 -25.98
C ARG A 193 1.68 -8.21 -26.43
N VAL A 194 2.71 -8.37 -25.59
CA VAL A 194 3.86 -9.24 -25.86
C VAL A 194 3.40 -10.69 -25.97
N SER A 195 2.53 -11.16 -25.07
CA SER A 195 1.98 -12.51 -25.13
C SER A 195 1.16 -12.75 -26.40
N ALA A 196 0.36 -11.78 -26.85
CA ALA A 196 -0.38 -11.89 -28.10
C ALA A 196 0.55 -11.98 -29.32
N GLN A 197 1.68 -11.28 -29.28
CA GLN A 197 2.68 -11.31 -30.34
C GLN A 197 3.44 -12.65 -30.37
N ASN A 198 3.83 -13.17 -29.21
CA ASN A 198 4.46 -14.50 -29.12
C ASN A 198 3.51 -15.62 -29.59
N ILE A 199 2.19 -15.51 -29.35
CA ILE A 199 1.20 -16.46 -29.87
C ILE A 199 1.12 -16.41 -31.40
N LEU A 200 1.28 -15.23 -32.01
CA LEU A 200 1.33 -15.10 -33.47
C LEU A 200 2.61 -15.74 -34.03
N GLU A 201 3.77 -15.46 -33.44
CA GLU A 201 5.05 -16.07 -33.85
C GLU A 201 5.02 -17.60 -33.68
N MET A 202 4.48 -18.13 -32.58
CA MET A 202 4.31 -19.57 -32.41
C MET A 202 3.41 -20.20 -33.47
N LYS A 203 2.35 -19.51 -33.91
CA LYS A 203 1.49 -20.01 -34.99
C LYS A 203 2.20 -20.03 -36.34
N GLU A 204 3.05 -19.04 -36.61
CA GLU A 204 3.87 -19.00 -37.83
C GLU A 204 4.90 -20.13 -37.82
N LEU A 205 5.62 -20.32 -36.71
CA LEU A 205 6.56 -21.43 -36.54
C LEU A 205 5.88 -22.80 -36.65
N GLN A 206 4.70 -22.98 -36.04
CA GLN A 206 3.94 -24.23 -36.16
C GLN A 206 3.56 -24.51 -37.62
N SER A 207 3.13 -23.50 -38.38
CA SER A 207 2.86 -23.65 -39.81
C SER A 207 4.10 -24.03 -40.61
N GLU A 208 5.28 -23.53 -40.23
CA GLU A 208 6.55 -23.86 -40.87
C GLU A 208 6.98 -25.30 -40.54
N VAL A 209 6.82 -25.74 -39.29
CA VAL A 209 7.04 -27.13 -38.88
C VAL A 209 6.11 -28.07 -39.64
N ASP A 210 4.81 -27.79 -39.70
CA ASP A 210 3.84 -28.62 -40.43
C ASP A 210 4.22 -28.73 -41.93
N TYR A 211 4.75 -27.66 -42.52
CA TYR A 211 5.24 -27.66 -43.91
C TYR A 211 6.50 -28.51 -44.08
N LEU A 212 7.47 -28.38 -43.18
CA LEU A 212 8.70 -29.16 -43.20
C LEU A 212 8.43 -30.66 -42.97
N GLU A 213 7.53 -31.02 -42.05
CA GLU A 213 7.09 -32.40 -41.84
C GLU A 213 6.47 -32.99 -43.11
N TYR A 214 5.66 -32.21 -43.83
CA TYR A 214 5.10 -32.62 -45.11
C TYR A 214 6.19 -32.85 -46.17
N GLU A 215 7.17 -31.96 -46.28
CA GLU A 215 8.32 -32.13 -47.19
C GLU A 215 9.14 -33.38 -46.84
N LEU A 216 9.39 -33.60 -45.56
CA LEU A 216 10.17 -34.73 -45.07
C LEU A 216 9.47 -36.04 -45.40
N LYS A 217 8.15 -36.11 -45.21
CA LYS A 217 7.33 -37.26 -45.60
C LYS A 217 7.38 -37.54 -47.10
N LEU A 218 7.33 -36.49 -47.93
CA LEU A 218 7.48 -36.61 -49.39
C LEU A 218 8.85 -37.18 -49.79
N LEU A 219 9.90 -36.78 -49.08
CA LEU A 219 11.25 -37.29 -49.28
C LEU A 219 11.38 -38.75 -48.82
N GLU A 220 10.78 -39.12 -47.69
CA GLU A 220 10.73 -40.52 -47.22
C GLU A 220 9.97 -41.42 -48.19
N GLU A 221 8.82 -40.96 -48.73
CA GLU A 221 8.09 -41.69 -49.76
C GLU A 221 8.97 -41.91 -51.01
N LYS A 222 9.71 -40.89 -51.43
CA LYS A 222 10.64 -40.97 -52.56
C LYS A 222 11.86 -41.84 -52.29
N GLU A 223 12.37 -41.85 -51.06
CA GLU A 223 13.43 -42.75 -50.62
C GLU A 223 12.95 -44.20 -50.65
N ASN A 224 11.73 -44.47 -50.17
CA ASN A 224 11.12 -45.80 -50.23
C ASN A 224 10.92 -46.26 -51.68
N GLU A 225 10.40 -45.39 -52.57
CA GLU A 225 10.32 -45.68 -54.01
C GLU A 225 11.69 -46.02 -54.61
N LEU A 226 12.73 -45.30 -54.21
CA LEU A 226 14.10 -45.58 -54.67
C LEU A 226 14.66 -46.87 -54.07
N GLN A 227 14.38 -47.19 -52.80
CA GLN A 227 14.78 -48.45 -52.18
C GLN A 227 14.10 -49.64 -52.85
N GLU A 228 12.81 -49.53 -53.22
CA GLU A 228 12.10 -50.54 -54.01
C GLU A 228 12.66 -50.68 -55.43
N ALA A 229 13.22 -49.61 -56.00
CA ALA A 229 13.86 -49.63 -57.32
C ALA A 229 15.33 -50.11 -57.29
N VAL A 230 15.96 -50.21 -56.12
CA VAL A 230 17.32 -50.74 -55.97
C VAL A 230 17.27 -52.26 -56.01
N ILE A 231 17.96 -52.81 -57.00
CA ILE A 231 18.17 -54.25 -57.19
C ILE A 231 18.70 -54.84 -55.89
N SER A 232 17.96 -55.78 -55.30
CA SER A 232 18.29 -56.40 -54.03
C SER A 232 19.65 -57.12 -54.09
N GLU A 233 20.34 -57.26 -52.96
CA GLU A 233 21.64 -57.93 -52.90
C GLU A 233 21.57 -59.36 -53.45
N ASN A 234 20.42 -60.04 -53.26
CA ASN A 234 20.10 -61.33 -53.87
C ASN A 234 19.94 -61.28 -55.40
N GLU A 235 19.35 -60.22 -55.97
CA GLU A 235 19.24 -60.07 -57.42
C GLU A 235 20.59 -59.71 -58.05
N LEU A 236 21.42 -58.94 -57.35
CA LEU A 236 22.81 -58.68 -57.75
C LEU A 236 23.65 -59.96 -57.66
N GLU A 237 23.43 -60.79 -56.65
CA GLU A 237 24.09 -62.08 -56.48
C GLU A 237 23.60 -63.10 -57.52
N HIS A 238 22.30 -63.13 -57.84
CA HIS A 238 21.76 -63.87 -58.97
C HIS A 238 22.30 -63.38 -60.32
N LEU A 239 22.48 -62.07 -60.50
CA LEU A 239 23.11 -61.50 -61.69
C LEU A 239 24.59 -61.87 -61.80
N LYS A 240 25.32 -61.91 -60.68
CA LYS A 240 26.70 -62.42 -60.63
C LYS A 240 26.76 -63.92 -60.85
N GLU A 241 25.81 -64.70 -60.34
CA GLU A 241 25.71 -66.13 -60.60
C GLU A 241 25.36 -66.42 -62.05
N THR A 242 24.44 -65.67 -62.65
CA THR A 242 24.13 -65.78 -64.08
C THR A 242 25.29 -65.31 -64.94
N GLU A 243 25.99 -64.25 -64.57
CA GLU A 243 27.25 -63.84 -65.20
C GLU A 243 28.28 -64.97 -65.12
N LYS A 244 28.43 -65.61 -63.96
CA LYS A 244 29.35 -66.73 -63.77
C LYS A 244 28.92 -67.99 -64.52
N CYS A 245 27.63 -68.29 -64.58
CA CYS A 245 27.08 -69.39 -65.40
C CYS A 245 27.30 -69.11 -66.88
N LEU A 246 27.10 -67.87 -67.34
CA LEU A 246 27.36 -67.46 -68.72
C LEU A 246 28.86 -67.47 -69.03
N GLU A 247 29.73 -67.10 -68.09
CA GLU A 247 31.19 -67.24 -68.22
C GLU A 247 31.62 -68.70 -68.31
N ILE A 248 30.99 -69.59 -67.52
CA ILE A 248 31.22 -71.04 -67.60
C ILE A 248 30.70 -71.58 -68.93
N GLU A 249 29.49 -71.21 -69.36
CA GLU A 249 28.94 -71.59 -70.65
C GLU A 249 29.80 -71.06 -71.80
N LEU A 250 30.33 -69.83 -71.71
CA LEU A 250 31.29 -69.30 -72.68
C LEU A 250 32.61 -70.09 -72.67
N GLN A 251 33.12 -70.44 -71.49
CA GLN A 251 34.33 -71.26 -71.39
C GLN A 251 34.11 -72.68 -71.89
N GLU A 252 32.94 -73.28 -71.65
CA GLU A 252 32.55 -74.58 -72.18
C GLU A 252 32.33 -74.51 -73.68
N LEU A 253 31.69 -73.46 -74.21
CA LEU A 253 31.57 -73.23 -75.65
C LEU A 253 32.94 -73.07 -76.29
N ASN A 254 33.85 -72.33 -75.65
CA ASN A 254 35.20 -72.08 -76.15
C ASN A 254 36.08 -73.33 -76.03
N ARG A 255 35.84 -74.16 -75.01
CA ARG A 255 36.51 -75.45 -74.83
C ARG A 255 35.94 -76.53 -75.75
N ASP A 256 34.65 -76.51 -76.07
CA ASP A 256 34.04 -77.35 -77.11
C ASP A 256 34.48 -76.86 -78.49
N PHE A 257 34.60 -75.55 -78.72
CA PHE A 257 35.18 -75.03 -79.97
C PHE A 257 36.64 -75.48 -80.12
N CYS A 258 37.47 -75.36 -79.07
CA CYS A 258 38.86 -75.82 -79.11
C CYS A 258 38.99 -77.36 -79.15
N ALA A 259 38.17 -78.12 -78.43
CA ALA A 259 38.24 -79.59 -78.39
C ALA A 259 37.68 -80.23 -79.66
N THR A 260 36.71 -79.59 -80.32
CA THR A 260 36.19 -80.04 -81.62
C THR A 260 37.13 -79.60 -82.76
N TRP A 261 37.81 -78.46 -82.63
CA TRP A 261 38.80 -78.02 -83.62
C TRP A 261 40.10 -78.83 -83.52
N ASP A 262 40.65 -79.06 -82.32
CA ASP A 262 41.91 -79.79 -82.12
C ASP A 262 41.81 -81.30 -82.40
N ASN A 263 40.63 -81.92 -82.25
CA ASN A 263 40.41 -83.31 -82.67
C ASN A 263 40.07 -83.47 -84.17
N VAL A 264 39.70 -82.39 -84.86
CA VAL A 264 39.47 -82.40 -86.32
C VAL A 264 40.75 -82.04 -87.09
N THR A 265 41.65 -81.21 -86.54
CA THR A 265 42.90 -80.80 -87.21
C THR A 265 44.01 -81.86 -87.24
N ASP A 266 44.07 -82.80 -86.29
CA ASP A 266 45.08 -83.89 -86.34
C ASP A 266 44.60 -85.18 -87.04
N SER A 267 43.28 -85.36 -87.22
CA SER A 267 42.70 -86.48 -87.98
C SER A 267 42.52 -86.17 -89.48
N GLU A 268 42.26 -84.92 -89.86
CA GLU A 268 42.13 -84.54 -91.29
C GLU A 268 43.46 -84.28 -92.00
N ASN A 269 44.54 -83.92 -91.31
CA ASN A 269 45.83 -83.70 -91.97
C ASN A 269 46.49 -84.99 -92.48
N VAL A 270 46.28 -86.14 -91.83
CA VAL A 270 46.80 -87.43 -92.32
C VAL A 270 45.98 -87.98 -93.49
N LYS A 271 44.65 -87.82 -93.49
CA LYS A 271 43.79 -88.22 -94.63
C LYS A 271 43.92 -87.28 -95.82
N ARG A 272 44.05 -85.96 -95.63
CA ARG A 272 44.25 -85.02 -96.75
C ARG A 272 45.56 -85.29 -97.47
N HIS A 273 46.65 -85.66 -96.79
CA HIS A 273 47.91 -86.01 -97.47
C HIS A 273 47.87 -87.37 -98.20
N GLU A 274 47.11 -88.37 -97.72
CA GLU A 274 46.89 -89.63 -98.46
C GLU A 274 45.96 -89.47 -99.67
N ASP A 275 44.91 -88.65 -99.57
CA ASP A 275 43.97 -88.38 -100.67
C ASP A 275 44.57 -87.44 -101.72
N PHE A 276 45.43 -86.47 -101.33
CA PHE A 276 46.19 -85.66 -102.30
C PHE A 276 47.21 -86.49 -103.08
N ALA A 277 47.86 -87.48 -102.46
CA ALA A 277 48.78 -88.40 -103.13
C ALA A 277 48.04 -89.34 -104.11
N LYS A 278 46.80 -89.78 -103.79
CA LYS A 278 45.95 -90.54 -104.71
C LYS A 278 45.39 -89.69 -105.86
N CYS A 279 45.06 -88.42 -105.63
CA CYS A 279 44.63 -87.50 -106.67
C CYS A 279 45.75 -87.11 -107.64
N LEU A 280 47.00 -86.98 -107.17
CA LEU A 280 48.16 -86.75 -108.04
C LEU A 280 48.51 -87.96 -108.94
N ALA A 281 48.20 -89.18 -108.51
CA ALA A 281 48.41 -90.40 -109.31
C ALA A 281 47.30 -90.66 -110.36
N ASN A 282 46.13 -90.02 -110.22
CA ASN A 282 44.97 -90.15 -111.11
C ASN A 282 44.67 -88.87 -111.92
N LEU A 283 45.66 -87.98 -112.08
CA LEU A 283 45.53 -86.83 -112.98
C LEU A 283 45.52 -87.29 -114.44
N ASP A 284 44.32 -87.62 -114.90
CA ASP A 284 43.93 -87.55 -116.31
C ASP A 284 43.84 -86.06 -116.69
N LEU A 285 44.73 -85.61 -117.57
CA LEU A 285 44.89 -84.22 -117.99
C LEU A 285 43.70 -83.69 -118.82
N GLU A 286 42.66 -84.51 -119.05
CA GLU A 286 41.44 -84.11 -119.77
C GLU A 286 40.31 -83.57 -118.86
N ALA A 287 40.46 -83.55 -117.52
CA ALA A 287 39.40 -83.11 -116.58
C ALA A 287 39.76 -81.91 -115.69
N LEU A 288 40.63 -80.98 -116.14
CA LEU A 288 40.94 -79.76 -115.39
C LEU A 288 39.79 -78.73 -115.50
N ASN A 289 38.84 -78.78 -114.57
CA ASN A 289 37.69 -77.86 -114.53
C ASN A 289 38.06 -76.53 -113.85
N VAL A 290 38.06 -75.43 -114.61
CA VAL A 290 38.30 -74.04 -114.16
C VAL A 290 37.33 -73.61 -113.04
N HIS A 291 36.17 -74.26 -112.92
CA HIS A 291 35.17 -73.97 -111.91
C HIS A 291 35.67 -74.19 -110.47
N ASN A 292 36.41 -75.27 -110.21
CA ASN A 292 36.87 -75.61 -108.86
C ASN A 292 37.94 -74.62 -108.33
N LEU A 293 38.74 -74.03 -109.22
CA LEU A 293 39.72 -72.99 -108.85
C LEU A 293 39.07 -71.63 -108.59
N GLN A 294 37.87 -71.38 -109.12
CA GLN A 294 37.10 -70.16 -108.82
C GLN A 294 36.37 -70.25 -107.49
N GLU A 295 35.84 -71.42 -107.11
CA GLU A 295 35.21 -71.65 -105.81
C GLU A 295 36.19 -71.43 -104.64
N ILE A 296 37.40 -72.01 -104.71
CA ILE A 296 38.42 -71.84 -103.66
C ILE A 296 38.80 -70.35 -103.49
N ARG A 297 38.87 -69.58 -104.58
CA ARG A 297 39.15 -68.13 -104.52
C ARG A 297 37.97 -67.30 -104.00
N GLN A 298 36.74 -67.80 -104.13
CA GLN A 298 35.55 -67.18 -103.55
C GLN A 298 35.49 -67.43 -102.05
N ASP A 299 35.81 -68.64 -101.61
CA ASP A 299 35.85 -69.01 -100.19
C ASP A 299 36.92 -68.22 -99.42
N ASP A 300 38.13 -68.05 -99.98
CA ASP A 300 39.19 -67.24 -99.35
C ASP A 300 38.79 -65.76 -99.19
N ASN A 301 38.08 -65.20 -100.18
CA ASN A 301 37.58 -63.82 -100.10
C ASN A 301 36.42 -63.67 -99.11
N GLN A 302 35.58 -64.70 -98.97
CA GLN A 302 34.53 -64.71 -97.94
C GLN A 302 35.14 -64.81 -96.55
N MET A 303 36.15 -65.66 -96.36
CA MET A 303 36.82 -65.83 -95.07
C MET A 303 37.58 -64.56 -94.64
N ALA A 304 38.27 -63.89 -95.56
CA ALA A 304 38.91 -62.60 -95.29
C ALA A 304 37.91 -61.50 -94.90
N ASN A 305 36.72 -61.49 -95.51
CA ASN A 305 35.64 -60.58 -95.13
C ASN A 305 35.08 -60.90 -93.73
N ILE A 306 34.88 -62.18 -93.39
CA ILE A 306 34.42 -62.58 -92.05
C ILE A 306 35.41 -62.17 -90.97
N VAL A 307 36.71 -62.41 -91.18
CA VAL A 307 37.76 -62.03 -90.22
C VAL A 307 37.79 -60.52 -90.01
N LYS A 308 37.61 -59.73 -91.09
CA LYS A 308 37.55 -58.28 -90.99
C LYS A 308 36.31 -57.79 -90.22
N THR A 309 35.14 -58.36 -90.49
CA THR A 309 33.89 -58.03 -89.76
C THR A 309 34.03 -58.35 -88.27
N ASN A 310 34.59 -59.51 -87.93
CA ASN A 310 34.79 -59.90 -86.53
C ASN A 310 35.81 -59.00 -85.82
N GLN A 311 36.86 -58.55 -86.52
CA GLN A 311 37.83 -57.60 -85.96
C GLN A 311 37.20 -56.23 -85.69
N ASP A 312 36.33 -55.76 -86.58
CA ASP A 312 35.60 -54.50 -86.42
C ASP A 312 34.57 -54.59 -85.27
N GLU A 313 33.87 -55.73 -85.12
CA GLU A 313 32.97 -56.01 -84.01
C GLU A 313 33.72 -56.06 -82.66
N LEU A 314 34.89 -56.69 -82.62
CA LEU A 314 35.70 -56.79 -81.40
C LEU A 314 36.22 -55.42 -80.95
N ASN A 315 36.67 -54.59 -81.91
CA ASN A 315 37.08 -53.21 -81.61
C ASN A 315 35.90 -52.35 -81.12
N SER A 316 34.70 -52.53 -81.68
CA SER A 316 33.48 -51.85 -81.23
C SER A 316 33.10 -52.23 -79.79
N LEU A 317 33.14 -53.53 -79.46
CA LEU A 317 32.87 -54.04 -78.12
C LEU A 317 33.86 -53.52 -77.09
N ASN A 318 35.16 -53.47 -77.43
CA ASN A 318 36.18 -52.99 -76.52
C ASN A 318 36.04 -51.48 -76.21
N ASN A 319 35.69 -50.68 -77.23
CA ASN A 319 35.37 -49.27 -77.02
C ASN A 319 34.14 -49.10 -76.13
N THR A 320 33.11 -49.91 -76.33
CA THR A 320 31.88 -49.89 -75.52
C THR A 320 32.15 -50.25 -74.05
N ALA A 321 33.04 -51.23 -73.80
CA ALA A 321 33.44 -51.61 -72.46
C ALA A 321 34.24 -50.50 -71.75
N SER A 322 35.16 -49.84 -72.46
CA SER A 322 35.92 -48.70 -71.95
C SER A 322 35.00 -47.53 -71.56
N ASP A 323 34.01 -47.21 -72.41
CA ASP A 323 33.04 -46.14 -72.13
C ASP A 323 32.15 -46.45 -70.92
N LYS A 324 31.73 -47.71 -70.76
CA LYS A 324 30.96 -48.15 -69.58
C LYS A 324 31.79 -48.05 -68.30
N LYS A 325 33.07 -48.40 -68.35
CA LYS A 325 33.98 -48.31 -67.20
C LYS A 325 34.20 -46.86 -66.76
N ALA A 326 34.40 -45.94 -67.71
CA ALA A 326 34.50 -44.51 -67.41
C ALA A 326 33.21 -43.96 -66.76
N LYS A 327 32.02 -44.38 -67.24
CA LYS A 327 30.73 -44.02 -66.61
C LYS A 327 30.58 -44.56 -65.19
N LEU A 328 31.07 -45.77 -64.92
CA LEU A 328 31.04 -46.37 -63.59
C LEU A 328 31.88 -45.59 -62.57
N ASP A 329 33.08 -45.14 -62.97
CA ASP A 329 33.95 -44.36 -62.09
C ASP A 329 33.34 -42.98 -61.75
N VAL A 330 32.66 -42.34 -62.70
CA VAL A 330 31.91 -41.10 -62.46
C VAL A 330 30.76 -41.34 -61.47
N LEU A 331 30.02 -42.44 -61.61
CA LEU A 331 28.94 -42.79 -60.68
C LEU A 331 29.47 -43.05 -59.26
N LYS A 332 30.61 -43.74 -59.10
CA LYS A 332 31.24 -43.96 -57.80
C LYS A 332 31.64 -42.66 -57.10
N GLN A 333 32.27 -41.74 -57.82
CA GLN A 333 32.60 -40.41 -57.26
C GLN A 333 31.35 -39.62 -56.88
N THR A 334 30.26 -39.78 -57.64
CA THR A 334 28.99 -39.10 -57.35
C THR A 334 28.35 -39.67 -56.07
N LEU A 335 28.40 -40.99 -55.89
CA LEU A 335 27.93 -41.67 -54.70
C LEU A 335 28.71 -41.25 -53.44
N GLU A 336 30.04 -41.21 -53.50
CA GLU A 336 30.89 -40.78 -52.38
C GLU A 336 30.58 -39.34 -51.95
N LYS A 337 30.38 -38.44 -52.91
CA LYS A 337 29.97 -37.04 -52.62
C LYS A 337 28.59 -36.97 -51.97
N ALA A 338 27.63 -37.76 -52.46
CA ALA A 338 26.29 -37.80 -51.88
C ALA A 338 26.30 -38.35 -50.45
N GLN A 339 27.09 -39.39 -50.18
CA GLN A 339 27.25 -39.96 -48.84
C GLN A 339 27.87 -38.96 -47.85
N ALA A 340 28.91 -38.24 -48.27
CA ALA A 340 29.54 -37.20 -47.46
C ALA A 340 28.56 -36.07 -47.13
N PHE A 341 27.79 -35.59 -48.12
CA PHE A 341 26.76 -34.57 -47.93
C PHE A 341 25.68 -35.03 -46.93
N LEU A 342 25.22 -36.28 -47.03
CA LEU A 342 24.26 -36.87 -46.10
C LEU A 342 24.78 -36.93 -44.66
N THR A 343 26.09 -37.19 -44.49
CA THR A 343 26.69 -37.24 -43.14
C THR A 343 26.73 -35.85 -42.52
N GLU A 344 27.15 -34.84 -43.30
CA GLU A 344 27.19 -33.45 -42.88
C GLU A 344 25.80 -32.94 -42.48
N LEU A 345 24.78 -33.26 -43.28
CA LEU A 345 23.39 -32.88 -43.01
C LEU A 345 22.87 -33.50 -41.70
N LYS A 346 23.15 -34.79 -41.46
CA LYS A 346 22.77 -35.47 -40.21
C LYS A 346 23.40 -34.83 -38.98
N THR A 347 24.68 -34.45 -39.03
CA THR A 347 25.33 -33.73 -37.93
C THR A 347 24.70 -32.36 -37.68
N LYS A 348 24.29 -31.66 -38.75
CA LYS A 348 23.69 -30.34 -38.62
C LYS A 348 22.30 -30.40 -37.99
N VAL A 349 21.45 -31.31 -38.46
CA VAL A 349 20.12 -31.58 -37.88
C VAL A 349 20.22 -31.95 -36.39
N ALA A 350 21.18 -32.80 -36.02
CA ALA A 350 21.36 -33.16 -34.62
C ALA A 350 21.81 -31.98 -33.73
N ALA A 351 22.58 -31.04 -34.27
CA ALA A 351 22.97 -29.83 -33.56
C ALA A 351 21.77 -28.88 -33.39
N ASP A 352 20.99 -28.68 -34.44
CA ASP A 352 19.80 -27.82 -34.44
C ASP A 352 18.74 -28.37 -33.44
N GLU A 353 18.50 -29.68 -33.40
CA GLU A 353 17.60 -30.31 -32.41
C GLU A 353 18.05 -30.10 -30.95
N GLN A 354 19.36 -30.11 -30.71
CA GLN A 354 19.92 -29.92 -29.37
C GLN A 354 19.71 -28.47 -28.92
N GLU A 355 19.95 -27.52 -29.81
CA GLU A 355 19.79 -26.08 -29.56
C GLU A 355 18.31 -25.72 -29.31
N GLU A 356 17.40 -26.31 -30.07
CA GLU A 356 15.96 -26.14 -29.90
C GLU A 356 15.46 -26.69 -28.54
N LYS A 357 15.91 -27.89 -28.15
CA LYS A 357 15.57 -28.48 -26.83
C LYS A 357 16.06 -27.59 -25.67
N GLU A 358 17.24 -27.02 -25.79
CA GLU A 358 17.81 -26.11 -24.79
C GLU A 358 17.00 -24.79 -24.73
N CYS A 359 16.58 -24.26 -25.88
CA CYS A 359 15.73 -23.07 -25.97
C CYS A 359 14.37 -23.30 -25.28
N ILE A 360 13.68 -24.39 -25.63
CA ILE A 360 12.38 -24.76 -25.03
C ILE A 360 12.51 -24.93 -23.51
N PHE A 361 13.59 -25.56 -23.04
CA PHE A 361 13.83 -25.72 -21.61
C PHE A 361 13.98 -24.39 -20.87
N GLN A 362 14.73 -23.45 -21.44
CA GLN A 362 14.92 -22.12 -20.86
C GLN A 362 13.61 -21.31 -20.84
N GLU A 363 12.83 -21.35 -21.92
CA GLU A 363 11.52 -20.70 -21.98
C GLU A 363 10.54 -21.29 -20.96
N THR A 364 10.55 -22.62 -20.79
CA THR A 364 9.69 -23.30 -19.81
C THR A 364 10.03 -22.87 -18.38
N GLN A 365 11.32 -22.75 -18.03
CA GLN A 365 11.74 -22.22 -16.73
C GLN A 365 11.28 -20.77 -16.51
N LYS A 366 11.43 -19.93 -17.54
CA LYS A 366 11.02 -18.53 -17.48
C LYS A 366 9.50 -18.39 -17.31
N CYS A 367 8.73 -19.25 -17.99
CA CYS A 367 7.28 -19.30 -17.89
C CYS A 367 6.82 -19.76 -16.49
N ALA A 368 7.49 -20.76 -15.90
CA ALA A 368 7.22 -21.21 -14.53
C ALA A 368 7.50 -20.11 -13.48
N ALA A 369 8.63 -19.40 -13.61
CA ALA A 369 8.95 -18.28 -12.73
C ALA A 369 7.92 -17.14 -12.82
N ASN A 370 7.50 -16.78 -14.05
CA ASN A 370 6.46 -15.79 -14.27
C ASN A 370 5.10 -16.20 -13.68
N PHE A 371 4.77 -17.50 -13.71
CA PHE A 371 3.54 -18.02 -13.11
C PHE A 371 3.54 -17.90 -11.59
N GLU A 372 4.65 -18.24 -10.92
CA GLU A 372 4.79 -18.07 -9.47
C GLU A 372 4.71 -16.58 -9.06
N GLU A 373 5.33 -15.70 -9.84
CA GLU A 373 5.26 -14.26 -9.59
C GLU A 373 3.84 -13.71 -9.78
N ASN A 374 3.10 -14.19 -10.78
CA ASN A 374 1.69 -13.85 -10.97
C ASN A 374 0.80 -14.32 -9.80
N GLN A 375 1.03 -15.51 -9.24
CA GLN A 375 0.30 -15.94 -8.04
C GLN A 375 0.60 -15.02 -6.84
N ARG A 376 1.85 -14.58 -6.70
CA ARG A 376 2.24 -13.65 -5.64
C ARG A 376 1.56 -12.30 -5.81
N ILE A 377 1.50 -11.77 -7.02
CA ILE A 377 0.82 -10.50 -7.35
C ILE A 377 -0.68 -10.59 -7.07
N GLU A 378 -1.34 -11.69 -7.46
CA GLU A 378 -2.78 -11.86 -7.22
C GLU A 378 -3.09 -11.93 -5.71
N THR A 379 -2.22 -12.59 -4.95
CA THR A 379 -2.33 -12.62 -3.48
C THR A 379 -2.16 -11.23 -2.87
N LEU A 380 -1.18 -10.46 -3.36
CA LEU A 380 -0.93 -9.08 -2.91
C LEU A 380 -2.12 -8.17 -3.22
N LYS A 381 -2.74 -8.34 -4.39
CA LYS A 381 -3.94 -7.60 -4.82
C LYS A 381 -5.11 -7.84 -3.87
N ILE A 382 -5.36 -9.09 -3.46
CA ILE A 382 -6.42 -9.42 -2.50
C ILE A 382 -6.19 -8.67 -1.18
N HIS A 383 -4.97 -8.72 -0.64
CA HIS A 383 -4.64 -8.02 0.60
C HIS A 383 -4.80 -6.50 0.50
N LEU A 384 -4.32 -5.89 -0.59
CA LEU A 384 -4.50 -4.46 -0.82
C LEU A 384 -5.98 -4.08 -0.93
N GLN A 385 -6.82 -4.95 -1.49
CA GLN A 385 -8.24 -4.72 -1.62
C GLN A 385 -8.97 -4.81 -0.27
N GLU A 386 -8.55 -5.71 0.62
CA GLU A 386 -9.01 -5.75 2.01
C GLU A 386 -8.57 -4.49 2.77
N ASP A 387 -7.32 -4.05 2.61
CA ASP A 387 -6.80 -2.83 3.26
C ASP A 387 -7.56 -1.57 2.81
N ILE A 388 -7.86 -1.44 1.52
CA ILE A 388 -8.71 -0.36 1.00
C ILE A 388 -10.08 -0.38 1.68
N SER A 389 -10.71 -1.56 1.76
CA SER A 389 -12.03 -1.67 2.37
C SER A 389 -12.03 -1.31 3.87
N ASN A 390 -10.97 -1.69 4.58
CA ASN A 390 -10.78 -1.31 5.99
C ASN A 390 -10.60 0.20 6.15
N LEU A 391 -9.75 0.82 5.31
CA LEU A 391 -9.52 2.26 5.33
C LEU A 391 -10.78 3.07 5.02
N GLU A 392 -11.57 2.67 4.03
CA GLU A 392 -12.87 3.32 3.72
C GLU A 392 -13.86 3.22 4.89
N ASN A 393 -13.80 2.12 5.64
CA ASN A 393 -14.67 1.91 6.80
C ASN A 393 -14.22 2.79 7.97
N ASP A 394 -12.91 2.88 8.22
CA ASP A 394 -12.34 3.76 9.23
C ASP A 394 -12.58 5.23 8.91
N GLU A 395 -12.48 5.64 7.64
CA GLU A 395 -12.84 6.99 7.19
C GLU A 395 -14.32 7.30 7.48
N ARG A 396 -15.24 6.36 7.19
CA ARG A 396 -16.67 6.53 7.51
C ARG A 396 -16.91 6.66 9.02
N ARG A 397 -16.19 5.88 9.83
CA ARG A 397 -16.29 5.97 11.30
C ARG A 397 -15.76 7.30 11.80
N LEU A 398 -14.62 7.77 11.29
CA LEU A 398 -14.05 9.06 11.62
C LEU A 398 -15.00 10.20 11.24
N ASN A 399 -15.53 10.22 10.02
CA ASN A 399 -16.49 11.22 9.56
C ASN A 399 -17.75 11.23 10.44
N THR A 400 -18.22 10.06 10.88
CA THR A 400 -19.36 9.96 11.80
C THR A 400 -19.02 10.55 13.17
N ALA A 401 -17.84 10.24 13.72
CA ALA A 401 -17.38 10.76 15.01
C ALA A 401 -17.20 12.29 14.97
N VAL A 402 -16.56 12.81 13.92
CA VAL A 402 -16.39 14.25 13.69
C VAL A 402 -17.75 14.95 13.60
N ALA A 403 -18.70 14.39 12.85
CA ALA A 403 -20.04 14.95 12.74
C ALA A 403 -20.79 14.96 14.10
N GLN A 404 -20.58 13.94 14.94
CA GLN A 404 -21.16 13.88 16.29
C GLN A 404 -20.54 14.93 17.21
N GLU A 405 -19.22 15.08 17.23
CA GLU A 405 -18.56 16.10 18.06
C GLU A 405 -18.87 17.51 17.58
N TYR A 406 -18.95 17.76 16.27
CA TYR A 406 -19.37 19.05 15.74
C TYR A 406 -20.80 19.42 16.20
N ARG A 407 -21.73 18.45 16.23
CA ARG A 407 -23.06 18.66 16.80
C ARG A 407 -23.01 18.95 18.30
N ARG A 408 -22.13 18.28 19.05
CA ARG A 408 -21.95 18.50 20.49
C ARG A 408 -21.45 19.92 20.77
N ILE A 409 -20.48 20.40 19.98
CA ILE A 409 -19.95 21.77 20.04
C ILE A 409 -21.06 22.78 19.78
N LEU A 410 -21.83 22.62 18.70
CA LEU A 410 -22.93 23.54 18.38
C LEU A 410 -23.99 23.59 19.50
N MET A 411 -24.29 22.46 20.15
CA MET A 411 -25.23 22.45 21.28
C MET A 411 -24.66 23.18 22.50
N LEU A 412 -23.38 22.97 22.82
CA LEU A 412 -22.69 23.66 23.91
C LEU A 412 -22.65 25.16 23.66
N ASP A 413 -22.24 25.58 22.46
CA ASP A 413 -22.17 26.99 22.07
C ASP A 413 -23.54 27.67 22.15
N LYS A 414 -24.59 27.03 21.62
CA LYS A 414 -25.97 27.52 21.74
C LYS A 414 -26.41 27.66 23.20
N LYS A 415 -26.11 26.68 24.05
CA LYS A 415 -26.46 26.71 25.48
C LYS A 415 -25.75 27.86 26.20
N THR A 416 -24.47 28.06 25.90
CA THR A 416 -23.62 29.09 26.51
C THR A 416 -24.06 30.48 26.07
N THR A 417 -24.27 30.68 24.77
CA THR A 417 -24.80 31.92 24.19
C THR A 417 -26.17 32.27 24.78
N THR A 418 -27.05 31.27 24.97
CA THR A 418 -28.36 31.49 25.59
C THR A 418 -28.25 31.90 27.06
N LYS A 419 -27.32 31.29 27.82
CA LYS A 419 -27.05 31.64 29.23
C LYS A 419 -26.52 33.08 29.33
N PHE A 420 -25.57 33.44 28.47
CA PHE A 420 -25.00 34.78 28.41
C PHE A 420 -26.04 35.84 28.02
N HIS A 421 -26.86 35.57 27.01
CA HIS A 421 -27.93 36.48 26.59
C HIS A 421 -28.96 36.71 27.71
N LYS A 422 -29.35 35.65 28.43
CA LYS A 422 -30.24 35.77 29.59
C LYS A 422 -29.62 36.63 30.69
N MET A 423 -28.32 36.46 30.95
CA MET A 423 -27.59 37.23 31.96
C MET A 423 -27.54 38.73 31.61
N LEU A 424 -27.31 39.06 30.34
CA LEU A 424 -27.36 40.44 29.83
C LEU A 424 -28.75 41.07 30.01
N LEU A 425 -29.82 40.32 29.72
CA LEU A 425 -31.21 40.76 29.92
C LEU A 425 -31.53 41.00 31.41
N ASP A 426 -31.09 40.11 32.29
CA ASP A 426 -31.30 40.26 33.73
C ASP A 426 -30.54 41.48 34.31
N LEU A 427 -29.34 41.78 33.79
CA LEU A 427 -28.58 42.96 34.17
C LEU A 427 -29.22 44.26 33.68
N THR A 428 -29.77 44.28 32.46
CA THR A 428 -30.45 45.47 31.92
C THR A 428 -31.79 45.74 32.62
N ASN A 429 -32.52 44.70 33.01
CA ASN A 429 -33.79 44.85 33.73
C ASN A 429 -33.64 45.23 35.22
N ARG A 430 -32.44 45.12 35.81
CA ARG A 430 -32.16 45.58 37.19
C ARG A 430 -31.78 47.07 37.29
N HIS A 431 -31.60 47.75 36.16
CA HIS A 431 -31.25 49.17 36.07
C HIS A 431 -32.36 50.06 35.48
N VAL A 432 -33.58 49.52 35.39
CA VAL A 432 -34.84 50.25 35.20
C VAL A 432 -35.65 50.10 36.48
#